data_AF-A0A6G2QLH4-F1
#
_entry.id   AF-A0A6G2QLH4-F1
#
_cell.length_a   1.000
_cell.length_b   1.000
_cell.length_c   1.000
_cell.angle_alpha   90.00
_cell.angle_beta   90.00
_cell.angle_gamma   90.00
#
_symmetry.space_group_name_H-M   'P 1'
#
loop_
_entity.id
_entity.type
_entity.pdbx_description
1 polymer ?
#
loop_
_entity_poly.entity_id
_entity_poly.type
_entity_poly.pdbx_seq_one_letter_code
_entity_poly.pdbx_strand_id
1 'polypeptide(L)'
;VQCVERCGSVRASAGAAGAEAARTWALSRQWPADTVHALCAVLRSRGRTLGAVTFLRGAGRNPFERADAMYAEDVATHIATALDLANLAPDDH
;
A
#
# COMPACT_ATOMS: atom_id res chain seq x y z
N VAL A 1 -0.92 1.43 -10.64
CA VAL A 1 0.08 1.10 -9.58
C VAL A 1 0.43 -0.38 -9.73
N GLN A 2 1.71 -0.77 -9.73
CA GLN A 2 2.16 -2.14 -10.09
C GLN A 2 1.51 -3.29 -9.29
N CYS A 3 1.14 -3.07 -8.03
CA CYS A 3 0.40 -4.06 -7.20
C CYS A 3 -0.95 -4.46 -7.83
N VAL A 4 -1.63 -3.51 -8.49
CA VAL A 4 -2.89 -3.76 -9.21
C VAL A 4 -2.65 -4.64 -10.44
N GLU A 5 -1.61 -4.34 -11.22
CA GLU A 5 -1.25 -5.11 -12.42
C GLU A 5 -0.84 -6.54 -12.06
N ARG A 6 -0.16 -6.73 -10.92
CA ARG A 6 0.34 -8.03 -10.47
C ARG A 6 -0.64 -8.83 -9.61
N CYS A 7 -1.79 -8.24 -9.26
CA CYS A 7 -2.73 -8.84 -8.30
C CYS A 7 -2.06 -9.29 -6.99
N GLY A 8 -1.08 -8.53 -6.49
CA GLY A 8 -0.27 -8.92 -5.34
C GLY A 8 0.50 -7.75 -4.73
N SER A 9 1.15 -8.00 -3.60
CA SER A 9 1.87 -6.96 -2.88
C SER A 9 3.19 -6.56 -3.57
N VAL A 10 3.51 -5.26 -3.51
CA VAL A 10 4.77 -4.69 -4.02
C VAL A 10 5.48 -3.94 -2.91
N ARG A 11 6.75 -4.27 -2.71
CA ARG A 11 7.64 -3.59 -1.77
C ARG A 11 8.60 -2.71 -2.55
N ALA A 12 8.81 -1.49 -2.08
CA ALA A 12 9.72 -0.53 -2.69
C ALA A 12 10.45 0.26 -1.59
N SER A 13 11.68 0.68 -1.90
CA SER A 13 12.44 1.59 -1.06
C SER A 13 13.07 2.67 -1.95
N ALA A 14 13.34 3.85 -1.38
CA ALA A 14 14.00 4.95 -2.07
C ALA A 14 15.38 4.60 -2.65
N GLY A 15 15.99 3.49 -2.19
CA GLY A 15 17.33 3.04 -2.56
C GLY A 15 18.41 3.67 -1.67
N ALA A 16 19.68 3.36 -1.96
CA ALA A 16 20.83 3.92 -1.24
C ALA A 16 21.19 5.36 -1.66
N ALA A 17 20.37 5.99 -2.51
CA ALA A 17 20.55 7.38 -2.88
C ALA A 17 20.35 8.27 -1.63
N GLY A 18 21.18 9.31 -1.50
CA GLY A 18 21.20 10.15 -0.29
C GLY A 18 19.86 10.77 0.09
N ALA A 19 19.80 11.40 1.27
CA ALA A 19 18.56 11.87 1.89
C ALA A 19 17.65 12.72 0.97
N GLU A 20 18.23 13.56 0.11
CA GLU A 20 17.45 14.40 -0.81
C GLU A 20 16.75 13.60 -1.92
N ALA A 21 17.40 12.55 -2.42
CA ALA A 21 16.79 11.66 -3.41
C ALA A 21 15.63 10.87 -2.78
N ALA A 22 15.78 10.43 -1.53
CA ALA A 22 14.72 9.77 -0.79
C ALA A 22 13.53 10.70 -0.53
N ARG A 23 13.79 11.96 -0.15
CA ARG A 23 12.77 13.01 0.00
C ARG A 23 12.02 13.24 -1.32
N THR A 24 12.74 13.38 -2.42
CA THR A 24 12.15 13.57 -3.76
C THR A 24 11.29 12.37 -4.18
N TRP A 25 11.76 11.15 -3.88
CA TRP A 25 11.02 9.91 -4.13
C TRP A 25 9.68 9.86 -3.37
N ALA A 26 9.67 10.28 -2.11
CA ALA A 26 8.44 10.36 -1.31
C ALA A 26 7.48 11.44 -1.79
N LEU A 27 7.98 12.67 -1.98
CA LEU A 27 7.15 13.82 -2.36
C LEU A 27 6.55 13.67 -3.76
N SER A 28 7.26 13.08 -4.71
CA SER A 28 6.72 12.76 -6.05
C SER A 28 5.53 11.78 -6.01
N ARG A 29 5.37 11.05 -4.91
CA ARG A 29 4.23 10.14 -4.64
C ARG A 29 3.23 10.71 -3.65
N GLN A 30 3.38 11.99 -3.28
CA GLN A 30 2.56 12.68 -2.29
C GLN A 30 2.57 12.00 -0.91
N TRP A 31 3.68 11.33 -0.58
CA TRP A 31 3.89 10.72 0.75
C TRP A 31 4.54 11.70 1.72
N PRO A 32 4.47 11.43 3.04
CA PRO A 32 5.28 12.15 4.02
C PRO A 32 6.74 12.17 3.61
N ALA A 33 7.40 13.33 3.74
CA ALA A 33 8.73 13.58 3.19
C ALA A 33 9.83 12.66 3.76
N ASP A 34 9.60 12.07 4.93
CA ASP A 34 10.48 11.14 5.62
C ASP A 34 10.26 9.67 5.22
N THR A 35 9.31 9.39 4.32
CA THR A 35 9.02 8.03 3.83
C THR A 35 10.18 7.52 2.98
N VAL A 36 10.71 6.35 3.34
CA VAL A 36 11.81 5.71 2.59
C VAL A 36 11.51 4.25 2.22
N HIS A 37 10.50 3.63 2.83
CA HIS A 37 10.00 2.30 2.49
C HIS A 37 8.49 2.34 2.28
N ALA A 38 8.01 1.62 1.27
CA ALA A 38 6.61 1.48 0.95
C ALA A 38 6.25 0.03 0.64
N LEU A 39 5.05 -0.36 1.04
CA LEU A 39 4.42 -1.65 0.73
C LEU A 39 3.01 -1.37 0.22
N CYS A 40 2.75 -1.65 -1.06
CA CYS A 40 1.41 -1.58 -1.65
C CYS A 40 0.78 -2.97 -1.68
N ALA A 41 -0.46 -3.10 -1.21
CA ALA A 41 -1.29 -4.28 -1.40
C ALA A 41 -2.57 -3.91 -2.17
N VAL A 42 -3.02 -4.80 -3.06
CA VAL A 42 -4.24 -4.59 -3.85
C VAL A 42 -5.48 -4.94 -3.01
N LEU A 43 -6.53 -4.12 -3.10
CA LEU A 43 -7.82 -4.40 -2.48
C LEU A 43 -8.69 -5.13 -3.51
N ARG A 44 -8.93 -6.42 -3.31
CA ARG A 44 -9.74 -7.24 -4.22
C ARG A 44 -10.86 -7.94 -3.46
N SER A 45 -12.07 -7.87 -4.01
CA SER A 45 -13.23 -8.65 -3.54
C SER A 45 -13.97 -9.21 -4.76
N ARG A 46 -14.43 -10.46 -4.66
CA ARG A 46 -15.23 -11.15 -5.70
C ARG A 46 -14.67 -11.01 -7.13
N GLY A 47 -13.34 -11.11 -7.26
CA GLY A 47 -12.64 -11.01 -8.55
C GLY A 47 -12.45 -9.57 -9.09
N ARG A 48 -12.97 -8.56 -8.40
CA ARG A 48 -12.86 -7.13 -8.78
C ARG A 48 -11.76 -6.44 -7.98
N THR A 49 -11.02 -5.53 -8.62
CA THR A 49 -10.12 -4.61 -7.90
C THR A 49 -10.91 -3.39 -7.47
N LEU A 50 -10.95 -3.16 -6.15
CA LEU A 50 -11.60 -2.00 -5.54
C LEU A 50 -10.61 -0.84 -5.36
N GLY A 51 -9.31 -1.14 -5.29
CA GLY A 51 -8.26 -0.14 -5.13
C GLY A 51 -6.96 -0.75 -4.63
N ALA A 52 -6.18 0.03 -3.90
CA ALA A 52 -4.96 -0.41 -3.25
C ALA A 52 -4.76 0.34 -1.92
N VAL A 53 -4.08 -0.30 -0.98
CA VAL A 53 -3.64 0.31 0.28
C VAL A 53 -2.12 0.36 0.29
N THR A 54 -1.56 1.48 0.76
CA THR A 54 -0.11 1.67 0.83
C THR A 54 0.32 1.92 2.28
N PHE A 55 1.23 1.08 2.77
CA PHE A 55 1.88 1.21 4.06
C PHE A 55 3.23 1.88 3.90
N LEU A 56 3.53 2.87 4.74
CA LEU A 56 4.72 3.70 4.64
C LEU A 56 5.58 3.58 5.91
N ARG A 57 6.90 3.60 5.75
CA ARG A 57 7.87 3.68 6.85
C ARG A 57 8.94 4.71 6.53
N GLY A 58 9.33 5.49 7.54
CA GLY A 58 10.53 6.32 7.50
C GLY A 58 11.79 5.55 7.89
N ALA A 59 12.94 6.22 7.83
CA ALA A 59 14.27 5.60 7.96
C ALA A 59 14.58 4.99 9.35
N GLY A 60 13.78 5.31 10.38
CA GLY A 60 13.91 4.73 11.72
C GLY A 60 13.36 3.29 11.84
N ARG A 61 12.85 2.69 10.77
CA ARG A 61 12.35 1.31 10.74
C ARG A 61 12.96 0.55 9.57
N ASN A 62 13.13 -0.75 9.74
CA ASN A 62 13.63 -1.64 8.68
C ASN A 62 12.69 -1.65 7.45
N PRO A 63 13.24 -1.92 6.26
CA PRO A 63 12.46 -2.16 5.05
C PRO A 63 11.38 -3.22 5.27
N PHE A 64 10.33 -3.18 4.46
CA PHE A 64 9.28 -4.19 4.52
C PHE A 64 9.80 -5.58 4.11
N GLU A 65 9.54 -6.56 4.94
CA GLU A 65 9.93 -7.94 4.72
C GLU A 65 8.78 -8.78 4.15
N ARG A 66 9.03 -10.07 3.92
CA ARG A 66 8.00 -10.98 3.41
C ARG A 66 6.84 -11.13 4.41
N ALA A 67 7.14 -11.21 5.71
CA ALA A 67 6.13 -11.32 6.75
C ALA A 67 5.22 -10.08 6.78
N ASP A 68 5.79 -8.88 6.59
CA ASP A 68 5.01 -7.64 6.47
C ASP A 68 4.07 -7.69 5.26
N ALA A 69 4.53 -8.24 4.13
CA ALA A 69 3.71 -8.36 2.92
C ALA A 69 2.52 -9.31 3.12
N MET A 70 2.73 -10.46 3.77
CA MET A 70 1.65 -11.39 4.11
C MET A 70 0.61 -10.73 5.02
N TYR A 71 1.08 -10.03 6.05
CA TYR A 71 0.18 -9.31 6.95
C TYR A 71 -0.59 -8.19 6.24
N ALA A 72 0.06 -7.45 5.34
CA ALA A 72 -0.60 -6.44 4.54
C ALA A 72 -1.66 -7.02 3.59
N GLU A 73 -1.47 -8.23 3.08
CA GLU A 73 -2.46 -8.95 2.26
C GLU A 73 -3.69 -9.37 3.07
N ASP A 74 -3.51 -9.82 4.31
CA ASP A 74 -4.62 -10.11 5.23
C ASP A 74 -5.42 -8.84 5.54
N VAL A 75 -4.73 -7.74 5.88
CA VAL A 75 -5.35 -6.44 6.11
C VAL A 75 -6.07 -5.93 4.86
N ALA A 76 -5.46 -6.09 3.67
CA ALA A 76 -6.07 -5.71 2.41
C ALA A 76 -7.35 -6.51 2.11
N THR A 77 -7.37 -7.80 2.42
CA THR A 77 -8.55 -8.67 2.26
C THR A 77 -9.68 -8.22 3.19
N HIS A 78 -9.36 -7.89 4.44
CA HIS A 78 -10.33 -7.38 5.40
C HIS A 78 -10.92 -6.03 4.94
N ILE A 79 -10.07 -5.08 4.54
CA ILE A 79 -10.50 -3.77 4.02
C ILE A 79 -11.37 -3.95 2.76
N ALA A 80 -10.95 -4.81 1.83
CA ALA A 80 -11.70 -5.05 0.60
C ALA A 80 -13.09 -5.62 0.89
N THR A 81 -13.20 -6.54 1.84
CA THR A 81 -14.50 -7.08 2.29
C THR A 81 -15.39 -5.99 2.88
N ALA A 82 -14.82 -5.14 3.75
CA ALA A 82 -15.58 -4.05 4.37
C ALA A 82 -16.09 -3.02 3.34
N LEU A 83 -15.25 -2.63 2.39
CA LEU A 83 -15.63 -1.71 1.30
C LEU A 83 -16.69 -2.32 0.38
N ASP A 84 -16.56 -3.61 0.05
CA ASP A 84 -17.52 -4.31 -0.80
C ASP A 84 -18.89 -4.43 -0.12
N LEU A 85 -18.92 -4.67 1.20
CA LEU A 85 -20.17 -4.68 1.99
C LEU A 85 -20.81 -3.30 2.08
N ALA A 86 -20.01 -2.25 2.33
CA ALA A 86 -20.52 -0.88 2.38
C ALA A 86 -21.13 -0.43 1.04
N ASN A 87 -20.55 -0.83 -0.09
CA ASN A 87 -21.10 -0.56 -1.41
C ASN A 87 -22.38 -1.35 -1.75
N LEU A 88 -22.72 -2.38 -0.96
CA LEU A 88 -23.94 -3.17 -1.13
C LEU A 88 -25.07 -2.71 -0.20
N ALA A 89 -24.75 -1.96 0.86
CA ALA A 89 -25.75 -1.33 1.70
C ALA A 89 -26.36 -0.15 0.90
N PRO A 90 -27.69 -0.02 0.83
CA PRO A 90 -28.31 1.15 0.23
C PRO A 90 -27.85 2.42 0.97
N ASP A 91 -27.64 3.51 0.23
CA ASP A 91 -27.39 4.83 0.82
C ASP A 91 -28.65 5.23 1.60
N ASP A 92 -28.67 5.00 2.92
CA ASP A 92 -29.65 5.60 3.81
C ASP A 92 -29.32 7.11 3.92
N HIS A 93 -29.81 7.89 2.95
CA HIS A 93 -29.91 9.36 3.00
C HIS A 93 -31.36 9.80 2.86
#